data_AF-A0A7J5AS48-F1
#
_entry.id   AF-A0A7J5AS48-F1
#
_cell.length_a   1.000
_cell.length_b   1.000
_cell.length_c   1.000
_cell.angle_alpha   90.00
_cell.angle_beta   90.00
_cell.angle_gamma   90.00
#
_symmetry.space_group_name_H-M   'P 1'
#
loop_
_entity.id
_entity.type
_entity.pdbx_description
1 polymer ?
#
loop_
_entity_poly.entity_id
_entity_poly.type
_entity_poly.pdbx_seq_one_letter_code
_entity_poly.pdbx_strand_id
1 'polypeptide(L)'
;MTSFFSFEFVPNFSEEYIVARDNYKLEIKKVAKALDKVKKQAKGTVAYEKYLETKNIKDLAKKEYYEIKKEESYFGFKSFQLFLGEFGPWFCFFVYIFFMLYRSFILKENNLALRLLHSIMLIGPLFYFYWIFQPFQDLSKVSYYFAALISTLLIVLTIFFYTKIKKDKISILQNNLLEVAKFTFKNTKPEKREEMLDLIKEIARTSK
;
A
#
# COMPACT_ATOMS: atom_id res chain seq x y z
N MET A 1 1.12 3.03 -5.89
CA MET A 1 1.70 3.89 -4.83
C MET A 1 0.91 5.18 -4.70
N THR A 2 0.78 6.00 -5.74
CA THR A 2 -0.09 7.19 -5.69
C THR A 2 -1.57 6.86 -5.48
N SER A 3 -2.04 5.73 -6.04
CA SER A 3 -3.39 5.20 -5.77
C SER A 3 -3.61 4.72 -4.33
N PHE A 4 -2.54 4.43 -3.59
CA PHE A 4 -2.66 3.97 -2.20
C PHE A 4 -3.11 5.10 -1.27
N PHE A 5 -2.88 6.36 -1.65
CA PHE A 5 -3.23 7.52 -0.84
C PHE A 5 -4.39 8.33 -1.43
N SER A 6 -4.85 7.98 -2.64
CA SER A 6 -5.88 8.76 -3.32
C SER A 6 -7.27 8.66 -2.67
N PHE A 7 -7.53 7.59 -1.92
CA PHE A 7 -8.82 7.39 -1.25
C PHE A 7 -9.05 8.43 -0.13
N GLU A 8 -7.99 8.96 0.49
CA GLU A 8 -8.07 10.02 1.50
C GLU A 8 -8.64 11.35 0.96
N PHE A 9 -8.68 11.52 -0.37
CA PHE A 9 -9.27 12.69 -1.02
C PHE A 9 -10.77 12.54 -1.29
N VAL A 10 -11.35 11.35 -1.06
CA VAL A 10 -12.77 11.09 -1.25
C VAL A 10 -13.47 11.19 0.12
N PRO A 11 -14.53 12.00 0.26
CA PRO A 11 -15.27 12.05 1.52
C PRO A 11 -15.87 10.66 1.84
N ASN A 12 -15.72 10.23 3.11
CA ASN A 12 -16.15 8.90 3.56
C ASN A 12 -17.66 8.64 3.41
N PHE A 13 -18.49 9.70 3.38
CA PHE A 13 -19.94 9.59 3.27
C PHE A 13 -20.51 10.73 2.42
N SER A 14 -21.67 10.49 1.80
CA SER A 14 -22.41 11.54 1.11
C SER A 14 -23.02 12.55 2.08
N GLU A 15 -23.35 13.75 1.58
CA GLU A 15 -24.03 14.77 2.37
C GLU A 15 -25.40 14.29 2.86
N GLU A 16 -26.16 13.55 2.05
CA GLU A 16 -27.47 13.04 2.47
C GLU A 16 -27.35 12.05 3.63
N TYR A 17 -26.31 11.19 3.62
CA TYR A 17 -26.04 10.29 4.73
C TYR A 17 -25.76 11.06 6.02
N ILE A 18 -24.96 12.12 5.94
CA ILE A 18 -24.61 12.96 7.10
C ILE A 18 -25.88 13.58 7.69
N VAL A 19 -26.73 14.17 6.84
CA VAL A 19 -28.01 14.79 7.26
C VAL A 19 -28.94 13.75 7.87
N ALA A 20 -29.13 12.59 7.23
CA ALA A 20 -30.00 11.53 7.72
C ALA A 20 -29.52 10.99 9.09
N ARG A 21 -28.21 10.78 9.24
CA ARG A 21 -27.59 10.35 10.50
C ARG A 21 -27.85 11.34 11.62
N ASP A 22 -27.74 12.63 11.33
CA ASP A 22 -27.87 13.67 12.36
C ASP A 22 -29.34 13.88 12.75
N ASN A 23 -30.28 13.77 11.80
CA ASN A 23 -31.72 13.71 12.07
C ASN A 23 -32.10 12.51 12.93
N TYR A 24 -31.61 11.31 12.60
CA TYR A 24 -31.84 10.11 13.40
C TYR A 24 -31.33 10.26 14.85
N LYS A 25 -30.12 10.80 15.03
CA LYS A 25 -29.56 11.08 16.37
C LYS A 25 -30.44 12.05 17.17
N LEU A 26 -31.03 13.05 16.51
CA LEU A 26 -31.91 14.02 17.15
C LEU A 26 -33.23 13.39 17.60
N GLU A 27 -33.87 12.59 16.75
CA GLU A 27 -35.11 11.89 17.09
C GLU A 27 -34.92 10.85 18.22
N ILE A 28 -33.82 10.09 18.20
CA ILE A 28 -33.49 9.16 19.30
C ILE A 28 -33.34 9.89 20.64
N LYS A 29 -32.77 11.10 20.66
CA LYS A 29 -32.69 11.91 21.88
C LYS A 29 -34.09 12.32 22.39
N LYS A 30 -35.03 12.63 21.49
CA LYS A 30 -36.42 12.96 21.86
C LYS A 30 -37.12 11.74 22.46
N VAL A 31 -36.99 10.58 21.83
CA VAL A 31 -37.54 9.30 22.33
C VAL A 31 -36.99 8.98 23.72
N ALA A 32 -35.68 9.11 23.92
CA ALA A 32 -35.05 8.86 25.22
C ALA A 32 -35.62 9.77 26.33
N LYS A 33 -35.86 11.05 26.05
CA LYS A 33 -36.49 12.00 27.00
C LYS A 33 -37.94 11.61 27.31
N ALA A 34 -38.72 11.23 26.31
CA ALA A 34 -40.09 10.79 26.50
C ALA A 34 -40.15 9.51 27.36
N LEU A 35 -39.28 8.55 27.07
CA LEU A 35 -39.14 7.32 27.83
C LEU A 35 -38.76 7.57 29.31
N ASP A 36 -37.91 8.57 29.60
CA ASP A 36 -37.59 8.94 30.99
C ASP A 36 -38.84 9.42 31.77
N LYS A 37 -39.73 10.17 31.12
CA LYS A 37 -41.00 10.58 31.73
C LYS A 37 -41.89 9.38 32.02
N VAL A 38 -42.02 8.45 31.07
CA VAL A 38 -42.79 7.21 31.26
C VAL A 38 -42.24 6.39 32.43
N LYS A 39 -40.91 6.26 32.52
CA LYS A 39 -40.25 5.55 33.64
C LYS A 39 -40.55 6.20 34.99
N LYS A 40 -40.55 7.53 35.07
CA LYS A 40 -40.89 8.27 36.29
C LYS A 40 -42.33 8.02 36.73
N GLN A 41 -43.27 8.01 35.77
CA GLN A 41 -44.68 7.74 36.03
C GLN A 41 -44.95 6.29 36.45
N ALA A 42 -44.18 5.33 35.91
CA ALA A 42 -44.35 3.92 36.20
C ALA A 42 -43.73 3.47 37.55
N LYS A 43 -43.03 4.35 38.28
CA LYS A 43 -42.36 3.99 39.54
C LYS A 43 -43.32 3.32 40.55
N GLY A 44 -42.88 2.23 41.16
CA GLY A 44 -43.67 1.45 42.12
C GLY A 44 -44.66 0.47 41.49
N THR A 45 -44.77 0.41 40.17
CA THR A 45 -45.58 -0.62 39.47
C THR A 45 -44.76 -1.89 39.24
N VAL A 46 -45.45 -3.03 39.11
CA VAL A 46 -44.84 -4.32 38.73
C VAL A 46 -44.06 -4.21 37.41
N ALA A 47 -44.56 -3.41 36.47
CA ALA A 47 -43.89 -3.17 35.18
C ALA A 47 -42.55 -2.45 35.34
N TYR A 48 -42.46 -1.51 36.29
CA TYR A 48 -41.22 -0.79 36.57
C TYR A 48 -40.18 -1.65 37.29
N GLU A 49 -40.60 -2.47 38.25
CA GLU A 49 -39.70 -3.42 38.91
C GLU A 49 -39.12 -4.44 37.92
N LYS A 50 -39.96 -5.03 37.06
CA LYS A 50 -39.51 -5.93 36.00
C LYS A 50 -38.55 -5.25 35.01
N TYR A 51 -38.80 -3.97 34.71
CA TYR A 51 -37.88 -3.16 33.91
C TYR A 51 -36.51 -2.98 34.61
N LEU A 52 -36.49 -2.70 35.91
CA LEU A 52 -35.25 -2.53 36.67
C LEU A 52 -34.44 -3.84 36.72
N GLU A 53 -35.10 -4.95 37.00
CA GLU A 53 -34.48 -6.27 36.97
C GLU A 53 -33.84 -6.57 35.60
N THR A 54 -34.61 -6.40 34.52
CA THR A 54 -34.12 -6.62 33.15
C THR A 54 -32.97 -5.68 32.81
N LYS A 55 -33.04 -4.41 33.25
CA LYS A 55 -31.98 -3.44 33.03
C LYS A 55 -30.69 -3.87 33.74
N ASN A 56 -30.77 -4.35 34.99
CA ASN A 56 -29.61 -4.81 35.75
C ASN A 56 -28.94 -6.01 35.07
N ILE A 57 -29.73 -7.00 34.62
CA ILE A 57 -29.21 -8.16 33.87
C ILE A 57 -28.49 -7.69 32.61
N LYS A 58 -29.11 -6.79 31.84
CA LYS A 58 -28.50 -6.22 30.62
C LYS A 58 -27.22 -5.45 30.93
N ASP A 59 -27.19 -4.66 31.99
CA ASP A 59 -26.02 -3.86 32.37
C ASP A 59 -24.86 -4.78 32.84
N LEU A 60 -25.16 -5.90 33.51
CA LEU A 60 -24.19 -6.93 33.89
C LEU A 60 -23.61 -7.65 32.66
N ALA A 61 -24.48 -8.15 31.76
CA ALA A 61 -24.06 -8.77 30.51
C ALA A 61 -23.26 -7.81 29.62
N LYS A 62 -23.63 -6.52 29.63
CA LYS A 62 -22.89 -5.47 28.92
C LYS A 62 -21.49 -5.33 29.50
N LYS A 63 -21.33 -5.30 30.83
CA LYS A 63 -20.04 -5.18 31.49
C LYS A 63 -19.13 -6.35 31.09
N GLU A 64 -19.62 -7.58 31.22
CA GLU A 64 -18.91 -8.81 30.87
C GLU A 64 -18.48 -8.79 29.40
N TYR A 65 -19.38 -8.43 28.47
CA TYR A 65 -19.04 -8.28 27.07
C TYR A 65 -17.91 -7.30 26.80
N TYR A 66 -17.89 -6.13 27.46
CA TYR A 66 -16.81 -5.14 27.25
C TYR A 66 -15.48 -5.57 27.88
N GLU A 67 -15.50 -6.33 28.97
CA GLU A 67 -14.31 -6.96 29.55
C GLU A 67 -13.72 -7.97 28.56
N ILE A 68 -14.52 -8.95 28.11
CA ILE A 68 -14.09 -9.96 27.13
C ILE A 68 -13.61 -9.29 25.83
N LYS A 69 -14.37 -8.33 25.31
CA LYS A 69 -14.00 -7.60 24.09
C LYS A 69 -12.65 -6.88 24.21
N LYS A 70 -12.33 -6.36 25.40
CA LYS A 70 -11.04 -5.70 25.64
C LYS A 70 -9.91 -6.74 25.68
N GLU A 71 -10.16 -7.90 26.26
CA GLU A 71 -9.20 -9.02 26.30
C GLU A 71 -8.96 -9.64 24.91
N GLU A 72 -9.99 -9.73 24.06
CA GLU A 72 -9.84 -10.20 22.67
C GLU A 72 -9.09 -9.23 21.76
N SER A 73 -9.09 -7.94 22.11
CA SER A 73 -8.45 -6.91 21.29
C SER A 73 -6.92 -7.07 21.25
N TYR A 74 -6.33 -6.90 20.08
CA TYR A 74 -4.91 -7.14 19.85
C TYR A 74 -4.32 -6.01 19.00
N PHE A 75 -3.33 -5.27 19.54
CA PHE A 75 -2.74 -4.09 18.89
C PHE A 75 -3.77 -3.14 18.26
N GLY A 76 -4.85 -2.84 18.98
CA GLY A 76 -5.93 -1.95 18.50
C GLY A 76 -6.93 -2.58 17.52
N PHE A 77 -6.69 -3.80 17.04
CA PHE A 77 -7.68 -4.60 16.31
C PHE A 77 -8.67 -5.24 17.28
N LYS A 78 -9.90 -5.49 16.82
CA LYS A 78 -10.97 -6.07 17.65
C LYS A 78 -10.72 -7.54 18.01
N SER A 79 -9.92 -8.25 17.23
CA SER A 79 -9.54 -9.64 17.47
C SER A 79 -8.19 -9.94 16.80
N PHE A 80 -7.52 -10.99 17.28
CA PHE A 80 -6.27 -11.47 16.68
C PHE A 80 -6.44 -11.92 15.21
N GLN A 81 -7.60 -12.49 14.87
CA GLN A 81 -7.90 -12.88 13.48
C GLN A 81 -7.91 -11.67 12.54
N LEU A 82 -8.51 -10.55 12.97
CA LEU A 82 -8.52 -9.32 12.18
C LEU A 82 -7.11 -8.74 12.05
N PHE A 83 -6.33 -8.77 13.14
CA PHE A 83 -4.92 -8.40 13.08
C PHE A 83 -4.17 -9.25 12.04
N LEU A 84 -4.31 -10.57 12.05
CA LEU A 84 -3.65 -11.45 11.08
C LEU A 84 -4.16 -11.24 9.64
N GLY A 85 -5.45 -10.94 9.48
CA GLY A 85 -6.04 -10.65 8.18
C GLY A 85 -5.41 -9.43 7.51
N GLU A 86 -5.12 -8.40 8.30
CA GLU A 86 -4.42 -7.21 7.80
C GLU A 86 -2.90 -7.40 7.78
N PHE A 87 -2.28 -7.92 8.84
CA PHE A 87 -0.82 -8.09 8.94
C PHE A 87 -0.24 -9.13 7.98
N GLY A 88 -0.91 -10.28 7.83
CA GLY A 88 -0.39 -11.45 7.13
C GLY A 88 0.00 -11.17 5.68
N PRO A 89 -0.88 -10.61 4.83
CA PRO A 89 -0.56 -10.31 3.44
C PRO A 89 0.65 -9.39 3.29
N TRP A 90 0.74 -8.35 4.13
CA TRP A 90 1.86 -7.41 4.11
C TRP A 90 3.15 -8.02 4.60
N PHE A 91 3.08 -8.92 5.59
CA PHE A 91 4.21 -9.73 6.02
C PHE A 91 4.72 -10.65 4.91
N CYS A 92 3.83 -11.32 4.18
CA CYS A 92 4.21 -12.13 3.02
C CYS A 92 4.88 -11.29 1.93
N PHE A 93 4.35 -10.11 1.60
CA PHE A 93 4.99 -9.19 0.65
C PHE A 93 6.34 -8.71 1.14
N PHE A 94 6.47 -8.37 2.43
CA PHE A 94 7.73 -7.94 3.02
C PHE A 94 8.80 -9.03 2.89
N VAL A 95 8.49 -10.28 3.26
CA VAL A 95 9.40 -11.42 3.11
C VAL A 95 9.79 -11.66 1.65
N TYR A 96 8.83 -11.59 0.72
CA TYR A 96 9.10 -11.71 -0.71
C TYR A 96 10.04 -10.61 -1.22
N ILE A 97 9.77 -9.35 -0.89
CA ILE A 97 10.60 -8.20 -1.31
C ILE A 97 12.02 -8.35 -0.75
N PHE A 98 12.14 -8.75 0.53
CA PHE A 98 13.44 -8.93 1.17
C PHE A 98 14.23 -10.08 0.52
N PHE A 99 13.58 -11.20 0.21
CA PHE A 99 14.19 -12.30 -0.53
C PHE A 99 14.67 -11.87 -1.93
N MET A 100 13.87 -11.08 -2.65
CA MET A 100 14.23 -10.57 -3.97
C MET A 100 15.39 -9.58 -3.92
N LEU A 101 15.45 -8.73 -2.89
CA LEU A 101 16.59 -7.85 -2.63
C LEU A 101 17.85 -8.67 -2.35
N TYR A 102 17.79 -9.61 -1.41
CA TYR A 102 18.90 -10.51 -1.07
C TYR A 102 19.44 -11.23 -2.32
N ARG A 103 18.55 -11.83 -3.12
CA ARG A 103 18.89 -12.49 -4.38
C ARG A 103 19.55 -11.52 -5.37
N SER A 104 19.08 -10.28 -5.45
CA SER A 104 19.62 -9.25 -6.34
C SER A 104 21.01 -8.74 -5.92
N PHE A 105 21.36 -8.84 -4.63
CA PHE A 105 22.70 -8.52 -4.15
C PHE A 105 23.69 -9.67 -4.35
N ILE A 106 23.25 -10.93 -4.20
CA ILE A 106 24.17 -12.09 -4.14
C ILE A 106 24.25 -12.87 -5.46
N LEU A 107 23.14 -13.07 -6.18
CA LEU A 107 23.07 -14.06 -7.28
C LEU A 107 23.11 -13.43 -8.68
N LYS A 108 22.93 -12.13 -8.82
CA LYS A 108 22.98 -11.43 -10.11
C LYS A 108 23.82 -10.17 -9.99
N GLU A 109 24.99 -10.17 -10.64
CA GLU A 109 25.81 -8.97 -10.75
C GLU A 109 25.04 -7.87 -11.51
N ASN A 110 24.94 -6.69 -10.89
CA ASN A 110 24.51 -5.43 -11.50
C ASN A 110 23.10 -5.36 -12.14
N ASN A 111 22.07 -5.89 -11.46
CA ASN A 111 20.70 -5.50 -11.77
C ASN A 111 20.20 -4.36 -10.85
N LEU A 112 20.80 -3.16 -11.03
CA LEU A 112 20.46 -1.96 -10.26
C LEU A 112 18.95 -1.65 -10.32
N ALA A 113 18.32 -1.85 -11.48
CA ALA A 113 16.90 -1.61 -11.66
C ALA A 113 16.03 -2.51 -10.78
N LEU A 114 16.37 -3.79 -10.68
CA LEU A 114 15.66 -4.73 -9.81
C LEU A 114 15.83 -4.35 -8.33
N ARG A 115 17.02 -3.87 -7.94
CA ARG A 115 17.28 -3.39 -6.58
C ARG A 115 16.44 -2.16 -6.27
N LEU A 116 16.48 -1.14 -7.14
CA LEU A 116 15.69 0.08 -6.97
C LEU A 116 14.19 -0.21 -6.90
N LEU A 117 13.67 -1.06 -7.78
CA LEU A 117 12.27 -1.45 -7.79
C LEU A 117 11.84 -2.06 -6.44
N HIS A 118 12.55 -3.08 -5.96
CA HIS A 118 12.18 -3.77 -4.73
C HIS A 118 12.42 -2.91 -3.49
N SER A 119 13.46 -2.06 -3.48
CA SER A 119 13.68 -1.08 -2.40
C SER A 119 12.53 -0.08 -2.30
N ILE A 120 11.99 0.38 -3.44
CA ILE A 120 10.82 1.27 -3.45
C ILE A 120 9.56 0.52 -3.00
N MET A 121 9.37 -0.72 -3.45
CA MET A 121 8.22 -1.54 -3.03
C MET A 121 8.21 -1.80 -1.52
N LEU A 122 9.38 -1.82 -0.85
CA LEU A 122 9.51 -1.99 0.59
C LEU A 122 8.78 -0.89 1.39
N ILE A 123 8.62 0.31 0.83
CA ILE A 123 7.96 1.44 1.48
C ILE A 123 6.51 1.10 1.83
N GLY A 124 5.79 0.37 0.97
CA GLY A 124 4.40 -0.01 1.19
C GLY A 124 4.19 -0.84 2.45
N PRO A 125 4.81 -2.05 2.55
CA PRO A 125 4.74 -2.87 3.75
C PRO A 125 5.24 -2.16 5.01
N LEU A 126 6.33 -1.38 4.93
CA LEU A 126 6.84 -0.63 6.09
C LEU A 126 5.85 0.42 6.59
N PHE A 127 5.22 1.15 5.68
CA PHE A 127 4.17 2.11 6.01
C PHE A 127 2.97 1.41 6.64
N TYR A 128 2.58 0.25 6.09
CA TYR A 128 1.46 -0.51 6.60
C TYR A 128 1.76 -1.11 7.98
N PHE A 129 2.98 -1.59 8.24
CA PHE A 129 3.40 -2.04 9.57
C PHE A 129 3.38 -0.91 10.59
N TYR A 130 3.87 0.28 10.21
CA TYR A 130 3.76 1.46 11.05
C TYR A 130 2.29 1.71 11.46
N TRP A 131 1.37 1.66 10.49
CA TRP A 131 -0.06 1.82 10.76
C TRP A 131 -0.65 0.71 11.64
N ILE A 132 -0.35 -0.55 11.36
CA ILE A 132 -0.83 -1.71 12.15
C ILE A 132 -0.40 -1.60 13.61
N PHE A 133 0.84 -1.21 13.88
CA PHE A 133 1.37 -1.14 15.24
C PHE A 133 1.05 0.18 15.96
N GLN A 134 0.56 1.20 15.24
CA GLN A 134 0.10 2.47 15.79
C GLN A 134 -1.29 2.89 15.26
N PRO A 135 -2.34 2.07 15.43
CA PRO A 135 -3.64 2.32 14.80
C PRO A 135 -4.40 3.52 15.37
N PHE A 136 -3.91 4.12 16.46
CA PHE A 136 -4.54 5.27 17.13
C PHE A 136 -3.93 6.62 16.71
N GLN A 137 -2.84 6.60 15.95
CA GLN A 137 -2.17 7.79 15.44
C GLN A 137 -2.17 7.73 13.93
N ASP A 138 -3.32 8.07 13.36
CA ASP A 138 -3.37 8.32 11.92
C ASP A 138 -2.46 9.50 11.58
N LEU A 139 -1.77 9.40 10.46
CA LEU A 139 -0.86 10.45 10.03
C LEU A 139 -1.66 11.67 9.57
N SER A 140 -1.05 12.84 9.69
CA SER A 140 -1.67 14.05 9.18
C SER A 140 -1.87 13.95 7.65
N LYS A 141 -2.91 14.60 7.11
CA LYS A 141 -3.10 14.72 5.66
C LYS A 141 -1.85 15.22 4.93
N VAL A 142 -1.07 16.10 5.58
CA VAL A 142 0.22 16.61 5.06
C VAL A 142 1.25 15.49 4.89
N SER A 143 1.34 14.57 5.86
CA SER A 143 2.22 13.41 5.78
C SER A 143 1.87 12.51 4.60
N TYR A 144 0.57 12.31 4.33
CA TYR A 144 0.10 11.57 3.16
C TYR A 144 0.46 12.27 1.84
N TYR A 145 0.30 13.59 1.75
CA TYR A 145 0.76 14.37 0.58
C TYR A 145 2.28 14.24 0.36
N PHE A 146 3.06 14.31 1.44
CA PHE A 146 4.52 14.20 1.38
C PHE A 146 4.97 12.80 0.93
N ALA A 147 4.36 11.76 1.47
CA ALA A 147 4.62 10.37 1.06
C ALA A 147 4.24 10.13 -0.41
N ALA A 148 3.11 10.67 -0.87
CA ALA A 148 2.69 10.60 -2.27
C ALA A 148 3.68 11.32 -3.21
N LEU A 149 4.19 12.48 -2.81
CA LEU A 149 5.17 13.24 -3.58
C LEU A 149 6.51 12.50 -3.67
N ILE A 150 7.06 12.03 -2.53
CA ILE A 150 8.31 11.27 -2.51
C ILE A 150 8.19 9.99 -3.33
N SER A 151 7.12 9.21 -3.14
CA SER A 151 6.94 7.96 -3.88
C SER A 151 6.86 8.19 -5.39
N THR A 152 6.20 9.27 -5.83
CA THR A 152 6.15 9.65 -7.25
C THR A 152 7.53 10.02 -7.78
N LEU A 153 8.30 10.83 -7.04
CA LEU A 153 9.67 11.19 -7.41
C LEU A 153 10.57 9.96 -7.56
N LEU A 154 10.49 9.01 -6.64
CA LEU A 154 11.28 7.77 -6.67
C LEU A 154 10.94 6.89 -7.87
N ILE A 155 9.66 6.81 -8.27
CA ILE A 155 9.24 6.08 -9.47
C ILE A 155 9.82 6.75 -10.73
N VAL A 156 9.71 8.07 -10.85
CA VAL A 156 10.27 8.82 -11.98
C VAL A 156 11.78 8.61 -12.09
N LEU A 157 12.50 8.71 -10.97
CA LEU A 157 13.94 8.44 -10.92
C LEU A 157 14.27 7.00 -11.35
N THR A 158 13.50 6.03 -10.89
CA THR A 158 13.72 4.62 -11.26
C THR A 158 13.54 4.38 -12.75
N ILE A 159 12.49 4.94 -13.36
CA ILE A 159 12.25 4.85 -14.81
C ILE A 159 13.39 5.54 -15.58
N PHE A 160 13.84 6.70 -15.10
CA PHE A 160 14.95 7.44 -15.71
C PHE A 160 16.24 6.61 -15.69
N PHE A 161 16.66 6.09 -14.53
CA PHE A 161 17.85 5.25 -14.41
C PHE A 161 17.75 3.96 -15.22
N TYR A 162 16.60 3.30 -15.19
CA TYR A 162 16.37 2.09 -16.00
C TYR A 162 16.54 2.37 -17.50
N THR A 163 15.96 3.47 -17.98
CA THR A 163 16.04 3.87 -19.39
C THR A 163 17.48 4.23 -19.77
N LYS A 164 18.19 4.96 -18.91
CA LYS A 164 19.60 5.32 -19.13
C LYS A 164 20.49 4.09 -19.23
N ILE A 165 20.41 3.18 -18.25
CA ILE A 165 21.21 1.94 -18.23
C ILE A 165 20.92 1.08 -19.46
N LYS A 166 19.64 0.99 -19.88
CA LYS A 166 19.27 0.24 -21.09
C LYS A 166 19.92 0.86 -22.34
N LYS A 167 19.87 2.19 -22.49
CA LYS A 167 20.51 2.91 -23.60
C LYS A 167 22.02 2.70 -23.60
N ASP A 168 22.67 2.83 -22.45
CA ASP A 168 24.12 2.66 -22.33
C ASP A 168 24.55 1.23 -22.71
N LYS A 169 23.83 0.20 -22.25
CA LYS A 169 24.09 -1.20 -22.63
C LYS A 169 23.93 -1.44 -24.14
N ILE A 170 22.90 -0.86 -24.75
CA ILE A 170 22.67 -0.98 -26.20
C ILE A 170 23.83 -0.32 -26.96
N SER A 171 24.24 0.88 -26.55
CA SER A 171 25.37 1.60 -27.17
C SER A 171 26.69 0.81 -27.08
N ILE A 172 26.98 0.24 -25.91
CA ILE A 172 28.17 -0.63 -25.72
C ILE A 172 28.13 -1.84 -26.65
N LEU A 173 26.98 -2.53 -26.74
CA LEU A 173 26.81 -3.69 -27.62
C LEU A 173 26.97 -3.33 -29.10
N GLN A 174 26.43 -2.19 -29.53
CA GLN A 174 26.57 -1.69 -30.89
C GLN A 174 28.03 -1.33 -31.22
N ASN A 175 28.74 -0.69 -30.30
CA ASN A 175 30.16 -0.38 -30.47
C ASN A 175 31.01 -1.66 -30.58
N ASN A 176 30.77 -2.66 -29.73
CA ASN A 176 31.45 -3.94 -29.79
C ASN A 176 31.17 -4.67 -31.12
N LEU A 177 29.91 -4.64 -31.59
CA LEU A 177 29.54 -5.21 -32.88
C LEU A 177 30.29 -4.54 -34.04
N LEU A 178 30.42 -3.21 -34.00
CA LEU A 178 31.15 -2.44 -35.00
C LEU A 178 32.65 -2.74 -34.96
N GLU A 179 33.25 -2.91 -33.77
CA GLU A 179 34.65 -3.32 -33.64
C GLU A 179 34.91 -4.71 -34.22
N VAL A 180 34.05 -5.68 -33.91
CA VAL A 180 34.12 -7.03 -34.48
C VAL A 180 33.99 -6.96 -36.00
N ALA A 181 33.03 -6.20 -36.53
CA ALA A 181 32.85 -6.04 -37.98
C ALA A 181 34.09 -5.41 -38.66
N LYS A 182 34.70 -4.39 -38.04
CA LYS A 182 35.98 -3.79 -38.51
C LYS A 182 37.13 -4.79 -38.49
N PHE A 183 37.24 -5.61 -37.43
CA PHE A 183 38.24 -6.65 -37.34
C PHE A 183 38.04 -7.72 -38.42
N THR A 184 36.81 -8.19 -38.63
CA THR A 184 36.47 -9.16 -39.66
C THR A 184 36.78 -8.60 -41.05
N PHE A 185 36.42 -7.34 -41.35
CA PHE A 185 36.74 -6.71 -42.64
C PHE A 185 38.25 -6.67 -42.92
N LYS A 186 39.07 -6.31 -41.92
CA LYS A 186 40.54 -6.28 -42.05
C LYS A 186 41.12 -7.66 -42.39
N ASN A 187 40.49 -8.73 -41.92
CA ASN A 187 40.94 -10.12 -42.13
C ASN A 187 40.20 -10.84 -43.27
N THR A 188 39.29 -10.16 -43.98
CA THR A 188 38.51 -10.76 -45.05
C THR A 188 39.26 -10.70 -46.39
N LYS A 189 39.17 -11.79 -47.17
CA LYS A 189 39.74 -11.88 -48.51
C LYS A 189 39.19 -10.76 -49.43
N PRO A 190 39.97 -10.23 -50.38
CA PRO A 190 39.57 -9.10 -51.22
C PRO A 190 38.21 -9.26 -51.91
N GLU A 191 37.93 -10.47 -52.40
CA GLU A 191 36.70 -10.85 -53.10
C GLU A 191 35.42 -10.68 -52.26
N LYS A 192 35.54 -10.70 -50.94
CA LYS A 192 34.41 -10.65 -49.99
C LYS A 192 34.32 -9.33 -49.23
N ARG A 193 35.16 -8.34 -49.57
CA ARG A 193 35.19 -7.04 -48.89
C ARG A 193 33.98 -6.16 -49.18
N GLU A 194 33.43 -6.22 -50.39
CA GLU A 194 32.20 -5.50 -50.76
C GLU A 194 31.01 -5.95 -49.89
N GLU A 195 30.79 -7.26 -49.78
CA GLU A 195 29.74 -7.85 -48.91
C GLU A 195 29.92 -7.43 -47.44
N MET A 196 31.17 -7.42 -46.94
CA MET A 196 31.46 -6.98 -45.57
C MET A 196 31.31 -5.47 -45.35
N LEU A 197 31.56 -4.65 -46.38
CA LEU A 197 31.34 -3.20 -46.35
C LEU A 197 29.86 -2.87 -46.22
N ASP A 198 29.00 -3.59 -46.93
CA ASP A 198 27.55 -3.41 -46.84
C ASP A 198 27.01 -3.83 -45.47
N LEU A 199 27.54 -4.90 -44.89
CA LEU A 199 27.20 -5.34 -43.53
C LEU A 199 27.61 -4.30 -42.47
N ILE A 200 28.78 -3.67 -42.62
CA ILE A 200 29.21 -2.56 -41.74
C ILE A 200 28.31 -1.33 -41.90
N LYS A 201 27.93 -0.96 -43.12
CA LYS A 201 27.03 0.17 -43.38
C LYS A 201 25.65 -0.08 -42.77
N GLU A 202 25.14 -1.30 -42.85
CA GLU A 202 23.86 -1.69 -42.25
C GLU A 202 23.92 -1.58 -40.72
N ILE A 203 24.95 -2.14 -40.09
CA ILE A 203 25.20 -2.03 -38.64
C ILE A 203 25.24 -0.55 -38.21
N ALA A 204 25.99 0.28 -38.93
CA ALA A 204 26.12 1.71 -38.63
C ALA A 204 24.78 2.46 -38.79
N ARG A 205 23.93 2.04 -39.72
CA ARG A 205 22.59 2.63 -39.94
C ARG A 205 21.62 2.25 -38.82
N THR A 206 21.67 1.02 -38.31
CA THR A 206 20.88 0.57 -37.14
C THR A 206 21.39 1.11 -35.80
N SER A 207 22.57 1.74 -35.79
CA SER A 207 23.20 2.30 -34.59
C SER A 207 22.93 3.79 -34.36
N LYS A 208 22.23 4.46 -35.29
CA LYS A 208 21.71 5.83 -35.16
C LYS A 208 20.30 5.83 -34.57
#